data_AF-A0A944RW00-F1
#
_entry.id   AF-A0A944RW00-F1
#
_cell.length_a   1.000
_cell.length_b   1.000
_cell.length_c   1.000
_cell.angle_alpha   90.00
_cell.angle_beta   90.00
_cell.angle_gamma   90.00
#
_symmetry.space_group_name_H-M   'P 1'
#
loop_
_entity.id
_entity.type
_entity.pdbx_description
1 polymer ?
#
loop_
_entity_poly.entity_id
_entity_poly.type
_entity_poly.pdbx_seq_one_letter_code
_entity_poly.pdbx_strand_id
1 'polypeptide(L)'
;TDTHIVDKLVTQRRDLVPRYPLNAGDVSEYVSMLHGEPRQMMAKVNRWHFVLGELQSQFGYQTVHVIRSPQAVFDSMRNAYRRQGNRLAQLVKRTGLVDHRAFNLRRYHDGVAEKANSLGWERPARSGFSDFEAFLATWLLANLAACRSMRNDGGLLFSYERLLQDPASVADGFRGLGLRFVTDNVLRPVASAACLTDGLAIHGPVWERLGLESQAASLHALLEGE
;
A
#
# COMPACT_ATOMS: atom_id res chain seq x y z
N THR A 1 19.88 -1.26 15.63
CA THR A 1 19.31 -1.02 16.97
C THR A 1 18.42 0.21 16.92
N ASP A 2 17.60 0.34 15.87
CA ASP A 2 17.12 1.65 15.38
C ASP A 2 15.60 1.81 15.33
N THR A 3 14.86 0.70 15.47
CA THR A 3 13.39 0.70 15.61
C THR A 3 12.93 1.53 16.83
N HIS A 4 13.79 1.63 17.85
CA HIS A 4 13.49 2.31 19.11
C HIS A 4 13.30 3.83 18.99
N ILE A 5 13.85 4.52 17.98
CA ILE A 5 13.69 5.98 17.88
C ILE A 5 12.32 6.32 17.31
N VAL A 6 11.93 5.67 16.21
CA VAL A 6 10.58 5.84 15.64
C VAL A 6 9.52 5.42 16.66
N ASP A 7 9.70 4.29 17.34
CA ASP A 7 8.75 3.83 18.35
C ASP A 7 8.66 4.79 19.55
N LYS A 8 9.78 5.41 19.95
CA LYS A 8 9.79 6.45 21.00
C LYS A 8 9.10 7.73 20.55
N LEU A 9 9.41 8.23 19.35
CA LEU A 9 8.79 9.44 18.78
C LEU A 9 7.28 9.23 18.62
N VAL A 10 6.86 8.09 18.06
CA VAL A 10 5.45 7.68 17.93
C VAL A 10 4.78 7.56 19.29
N THR A 11 5.47 7.08 20.32
CA THR A 11 4.91 6.98 21.68
C THR A 11 4.75 8.36 22.33
N GLN A 12 5.71 9.25 22.12
CA GLN A 12 5.71 10.62 22.67
C GLN A 12 4.71 11.54 21.98
N ARG A 13 4.47 11.32 20.68
CA ARG A 13 3.56 12.12 19.84
C ARG A 13 2.47 11.26 19.20
N ARG A 14 1.79 10.43 20.02
CA ARG A 14 0.68 9.58 19.55
C ARG A 14 -0.48 10.35 18.93
N ASP A 15 -0.63 11.62 19.33
CA ASP A 15 -1.55 12.60 18.77
C ASP A 15 -1.27 12.90 17.30
N LEU A 16 -0.01 12.86 16.87
CA LEU A 16 0.41 13.15 15.50
C LEU A 16 0.38 11.95 14.56
N VAL A 17 0.18 10.74 15.05
CA VAL A 17 0.16 9.55 14.18
C VAL A 17 -1.07 9.65 13.26
N PRO A 18 -0.89 9.80 11.94
CA PRO A 18 -2.01 10.12 11.06
C PRO A 18 -3.09 9.03 11.09
N ARG A 19 -4.34 9.46 11.31
CA ARG A 19 -5.51 8.56 11.37
C ARG A 19 -6.36 8.74 10.12
N TYR A 20 -7.09 7.69 9.75
CA TYR A 20 -7.97 7.75 8.58
C TYR A 20 -9.30 8.47 8.90
N PRO A 21 -9.84 9.31 8.00
CA PRO A 21 -9.27 9.69 6.70
C PRO A 21 -8.01 10.58 6.84
N LEU A 22 -6.96 10.27 6.08
CA LEU A 22 -5.73 11.06 6.11
C LEU A 22 -5.99 12.43 5.49
N ASN A 23 -5.67 13.48 6.23
CA ASN A 23 -5.48 14.80 5.67
C ASN A 23 -3.98 15.01 5.41
N ALA A 24 -3.63 15.87 4.46
CA ALA A 24 -2.24 16.15 4.11
C ALA A 24 -1.47 16.81 5.27
N GLY A 25 -2.13 17.70 6.02
CA GLY A 25 -1.52 18.46 7.11
C GLY A 25 -0.98 17.59 8.24
N ASP A 26 -1.78 16.66 8.76
CA ASP A 26 -1.41 15.71 9.81
C ASP A 26 -0.23 14.84 9.37
N VAL A 27 -0.24 14.39 8.11
CA VAL A 27 0.85 13.58 7.57
C VAL A 27 2.12 14.43 7.41
N SER A 28 2.01 15.66 6.92
CA SER A 28 3.13 16.59 6.83
C SER A 28 3.70 16.96 8.20
N GLU A 29 2.89 17.17 9.23
CA GLU A 29 3.37 17.44 10.59
C GLU A 29 4.14 16.22 11.14
N TYR A 30 3.59 15.02 10.94
CA TYR A 30 4.25 13.79 11.33
C TYR A 30 5.59 13.58 10.58
N VAL A 31 5.63 13.84 9.27
CA VAL A 31 6.86 13.75 8.47
C VAL A 31 7.86 14.82 8.86
N SER A 32 7.42 16.04 9.20
CA SER A 32 8.30 17.13 9.66
C SER A 32 9.06 16.75 10.92
N MET A 33 8.40 16.06 11.86
CA MET A 33 9.06 15.51 13.05
C MET A 33 10.16 14.50 12.68
N LEU A 34 9.89 13.59 11.75
CA LEU A 34 10.88 12.60 11.30
C LEU A 34 12.02 13.24 10.49
N HIS A 35 11.71 14.25 9.68
CA HIS A 35 12.67 14.97 8.84
C HIS A 35 13.64 15.84 9.66
N GLY A 36 13.20 16.32 10.83
CA GLY A 36 14.05 17.09 11.75
C GLY A 36 15.14 16.26 12.46
N GLU A 37 15.10 14.94 12.35
CA GLU A 37 16.13 14.07 12.94
C GLU A 37 17.45 14.17 12.14
N PRO A 38 18.61 14.32 12.79
CA PRO A 38 19.90 14.51 12.13
C PRO A 38 20.44 13.23 11.45
N ARG A 39 19.63 12.17 11.38
CA ARG A 39 20.01 10.85 10.86
C ARG A 39 19.21 10.54 9.61
N GLN A 40 19.76 9.69 8.75
CA GLN A 40 18.98 9.14 7.64
C GLN A 40 17.89 8.22 8.18
N MET A 41 16.63 8.57 7.90
CA MET A 41 15.46 7.85 8.37
C MET A 41 14.80 7.07 7.22
N MET A 42 14.35 5.85 7.51
CA MET A 42 13.47 5.08 6.64
C MET A 42 12.16 4.84 7.36
N ALA A 43 11.08 5.35 6.81
CA ALA A 43 9.74 5.16 7.35
C ALA A 43 8.97 4.14 6.48
N LYS A 44 8.50 3.05 7.09
CA LYS A 44 7.54 2.17 6.44
C LYS A 44 6.14 2.64 6.77
N VAL A 45 5.44 3.13 5.76
CA VAL A 45 4.08 3.63 5.91
C VAL A 45 3.13 2.81 5.05
N ASN A 46 2.00 2.46 5.64
CA ASN A 46 0.88 1.91 4.89
C ASN A 46 -0.19 2.99 4.87
N ARG A 47 -0.74 3.29 3.70
CA ARG A 47 -1.89 4.18 3.44
C ARG A 47 -1.59 5.63 3.05
N TRP A 48 -0.34 6.03 2.81
CA TRP A 48 -0.02 7.41 2.38
C TRP A 48 -0.15 7.65 0.86
N HIS A 49 -0.72 6.70 0.12
CA HIS A 49 -0.77 6.69 -1.35
C HIS A 49 -1.26 7.99 -2.00
N PHE A 50 -2.16 8.72 -1.34
CA PHE A 50 -2.78 9.94 -1.88
C PHE A 50 -2.05 11.23 -1.53
N VAL A 51 -0.99 11.17 -0.72
CA VAL A 51 -0.21 12.33 -0.27
C VAL A 51 1.27 12.20 -0.60
N LEU A 52 1.69 11.12 -1.29
CA LEU A 52 3.11 10.87 -1.60
C LEU A 52 3.75 12.03 -2.36
N GLY A 53 3.08 12.57 -3.38
CA GLY A 53 3.60 13.67 -4.19
C GLY A 53 3.70 14.99 -3.43
N GLU A 54 2.69 15.32 -2.63
CA GLU A 54 2.71 16.51 -1.75
C GLU A 54 3.90 16.45 -0.79
N LEU A 55 4.06 15.30 -0.13
CA LEU A 55 5.12 15.07 0.82
C LEU A 55 6.52 15.06 0.16
N GLN A 56 6.64 14.49 -1.05
CA GLN A 56 7.89 14.53 -1.81
C GLN A 56 8.26 15.96 -2.21
N SER A 57 7.28 16.75 -2.68
CA SER A 57 7.49 18.15 -3.02
C SER A 57 7.92 19.00 -1.81
N GLN A 58 7.42 18.67 -0.62
CA GLN A 58 7.68 19.41 0.61
C GLN A 58 9.00 19.02 1.28
N PHE A 59 9.35 17.72 1.31
CA PHE A 59 10.46 17.20 2.11
C PHE A 59 11.60 16.61 1.28
N GLY A 60 11.43 16.46 -0.04
CA GLY A 60 12.49 15.98 -0.95
C GLY A 60 12.97 14.55 -0.68
N TYR A 61 12.16 13.70 -0.02
CA TYR A 61 12.57 12.33 0.26
C TYR A 61 12.49 11.43 -0.98
N GLN A 62 13.18 10.29 -0.92
CA GLN A 62 13.06 9.22 -1.90
C GLN A 62 11.94 8.26 -1.52
N THR A 63 11.08 7.94 -2.48
CA THR A 63 9.96 7.02 -2.28
C THR A 63 10.30 5.65 -2.85
N VAL A 64 9.92 4.59 -2.11
CA VAL A 64 9.89 3.23 -2.62
C VAL A 64 8.45 2.72 -2.48
N HIS A 65 7.78 2.47 -3.60
CA HIS A 65 6.44 1.88 -3.60
C HIS A 65 6.52 0.42 -4.03
N VAL A 66 5.96 -0.45 -3.19
CA VAL A 66 5.89 -1.90 -3.46
C VAL A 66 4.44 -2.28 -3.64
N ILE A 67 4.11 -2.73 -4.84
CA ILE A 67 2.76 -3.23 -5.17
C ILE A 67 2.75 -4.75 -5.17
N ARG A 68 1.62 -5.38 -4.86
CA ARG A 68 1.48 -6.84 -4.82
C ARG A 68 0.10 -7.25 -5.29
N SER A 69 -0.03 -8.45 -5.86
CA SER A 69 -1.31 -9.00 -6.31
C SER A 69 -2.41 -8.79 -5.24
N PRO A 70 -3.54 -8.16 -5.60
CA PRO A 70 -4.58 -7.84 -4.63
C PRO A 70 -5.13 -9.09 -3.94
N GLN A 71 -5.29 -10.19 -4.67
CA GLN A 71 -5.72 -11.47 -4.11
C GLN A 71 -4.74 -11.96 -3.04
N ALA A 72 -3.44 -11.96 -3.35
CA ALA A 72 -2.40 -12.39 -2.41
C ALA A 72 -2.33 -11.50 -1.16
N VAL A 73 -2.54 -10.19 -1.32
CA VAL A 73 -2.62 -9.24 -0.19
C VAL A 73 -3.83 -9.56 0.68
N PHE A 74 -5.01 -9.72 0.08
CA PHE A 74 -6.24 -10.01 0.82
C PHE A 74 -6.14 -11.32 1.60
N ASP A 75 -5.63 -12.38 0.97
CA ASP A 75 -5.42 -13.67 1.63
C ASP A 75 -4.38 -13.59 2.74
N SER A 76 -3.29 -12.86 2.53
CA SER A 76 -2.28 -12.61 3.56
C SER A 76 -2.87 -11.87 4.76
N MET A 77 -3.64 -10.80 4.52
CA MET A 77 -4.32 -10.04 5.57
C MET A 77 -5.29 -10.92 6.36
N ARG A 78 -6.15 -11.69 5.67
CA ARG A 78 -7.09 -12.63 6.27
C ARG A 78 -6.38 -13.68 7.12
N ASN A 79 -5.29 -14.25 6.61
CA ASN A 79 -4.50 -15.25 7.33
C ASN A 79 -3.81 -14.66 8.57
N ALA A 80 -3.23 -13.46 8.46
CA ALA A 80 -2.63 -12.77 9.59
C ALA A 80 -3.66 -12.51 10.69
N TYR A 81 -4.86 -12.05 10.33
CA TYR A 81 -5.93 -11.78 11.30
C TYR A 81 -6.47 -13.05 11.97
N ARG A 82 -6.60 -14.15 11.21
CA ARG A 82 -7.01 -15.46 11.75
C ARG A 82 -6.00 -16.03 12.74
N ARG A 83 -4.70 -15.74 12.55
CA ARG A 83 -3.64 -16.19 13.46
C ARG A 83 -3.51 -15.35 14.73
N GLN A 84 -4.00 -14.11 14.72
CA GLN A 84 -3.98 -13.23 15.90
C GLN A 84 -5.08 -13.59 16.92
N GLY A 85 -4.70 -13.74 18.19
CA GLY A 85 -5.60 -14.00 19.32
C GLY A 85 -5.41 -15.37 19.96
N ASN A 86 -6.03 -15.58 21.13
CA ASN A 86 -6.03 -16.86 21.83
C ASN A 86 -6.89 -17.92 21.09
N ARG A 87 -6.73 -19.21 21.43
CA ARG A 87 -7.43 -20.34 20.76
C ARG A 87 -8.95 -20.14 20.65
N LEU A 88 -9.56 -19.53 21.67
CA LEU A 88 -11.00 -19.23 21.68
C LEU A 88 -11.37 -18.15 20.66
N ALA A 89 -10.61 -17.04 20.60
CA ALA A 89 -10.80 -16.01 19.57
C ALA A 89 -10.58 -16.55 18.15
N GLN A 90 -9.63 -17.48 17.97
CA GLN A 90 -9.40 -18.15 16.68
C GLN A 90 -10.59 -19.05 16.30
N LEU A 91 -11.22 -19.73 17.26
CA LEU A 91 -12.40 -20.57 17.04
C LEU A 91 -13.62 -19.72 16.66
N VAL A 92 -13.83 -18.58 17.33
CA VAL A 92 -14.90 -17.64 17.00
C VAL A 92 -14.67 -16.95 15.65
N LYS A 93 -13.42 -16.64 15.28
CA LYS A 93 -13.10 -16.11 13.94
C LYS A 93 -13.35 -17.11 12.81
N ARG A 94 -13.35 -18.42 13.09
CA ARG A 94 -13.68 -19.46 12.09
C ARG A 94 -15.16 -19.49 11.73
N THR A 95 -16.05 -18.89 12.52
CA THR A 95 -17.50 -18.86 12.22
C THR A 95 -17.89 -17.77 11.20
N GLY A 96 -16.93 -16.98 10.71
CA GLY A 96 -17.17 -15.95 9.68
C GLY A 96 -17.78 -14.64 10.20
N LEU A 97 -18.28 -14.60 11.44
CA LEU A 97 -18.98 -13.45 12.02
C LEU A 97 -18.07 -12.26 12.39
N VAL A 98 -16.75 -12.45 12.46
CA VAL A 98 -15.79 -11.47 13.01
C VAL A 98 -14.92 -10.79 11.95
N ASP A 99 -14.86 -11.33 10.72
CA ASP A 99 -13.97 -10.81 9.66
C ASP A 99 -14.31 -9.36 9.26
N HIS A 100 -15.59 -8.95 9.36
CA HIS A 100 -16.09 -7.63 8.93
C HIS A 100 -15.60 -6.43 9.76
N ARG A 101 -15.35 -6.60 11.07
CA ARG A 101 -14.97 -5.48 11.99
C ARG A 101 -13.46 -5.31 12.12
N ALA A 102 -12.68 -6.32 11.74
CA ALA A 102 -11.26 -6.43 11.98
C ALA A 102 -10.40 -5.36 11.29
N PHE A 103 -10.77 -4.99 10.07
CA PHE A 103 -9.91 -4.20 9.20
C PHE A 103 -10.36 -2.75 9.02
N ASN A 104 -11.52 -2.36 9.59
CA ASN A 104 -12.18 -1.09 9.28
C ASN A 104 -12.25 -0.84 7.75
N LEU A 105 -12.39 -1.91 6.95
CA LEU A 105 -12.33 -1.90 5.49
C LEU A 105 -13.33 -0.89 4.91
N ARG A 106 -14.54 -0.83 5.45
CA ARG A 106 -15.58 0.12 5.02
C ARG A 106 -15.17 1.57 5.26
N ARG A 107 -14.64 1.90 6.44
CA ARG A 107 -14.14 3.25 6.74
C ARG A 107 -12.95 3.63 5.85
N TYR A 108 -12.09 2.67 5.57
CA TYR A 108 -10.95 2.88 4.67
C TYR A 108 -11.43 3.11 3.22
N HIS A 109 -12.35 2.28 2.76
CA HIS A 109 -13.01 2.39 1.47
C HIS A 109 -13.70 3.75 1.31
N ASP A 110 -14.49 4.19 2.30
CA ASP A 110 -15.19 5.48 2.23
C ASP A 110 -14.21 6.64 2.08
N GLY A 111 -13.14 6.68 2.89
CA GLY A 111 -12.13 7.74 2.78
C GLY A 111 -11.35 7.71 1.46
N VAL A 112 -11.06 6.52 0.92
CA VAL A 112 -10.41 6.38 -0.40
C VAL A 112 -11.36 6.79 -1.52
N ALA A 113 -12.64 6.41 -1.45
CA ALA A 113 -13.65 6.79 -2.45
C ALA A 113 -13.89 8.31 -2.44
N GLU A 114 -13.88 8.96 -1.29
CA GLU A 114 -13.97 10.42 -1.17
C GLU A 114 -12.74 11.11 -1.79
N LYS A 115 -11.53 10.64 -1.49
CA LYS A 115 -10.30 11.20 -2.07
C LYS A 115 -10.23 10.96 -3.58
N ALA A 116 -10.57 9.76 -4.06
CA ALA A 116 -10.63 9.47 -5.49
C ALA A 116 -11.61 10.39 -6.23
N ASN A 117 -12.80 10.61 -5.67
CA ASN A 117 -13.78 11.55 -6.21
C ASN A 117 -13.23 13.00 -6.25
N SER A 118 -12.47 13.43 -5.25
CA SER A 118 -11.81 14.75 -5.26
C SER A 118 -10.76 14.91 -6.36
N LEU A 119 -10.22 13.80 -6.87
CA LEU A 119 -9.30 13.76 -8.01
C LEU A 119 -10.03 13.60 -9.36
N GLY A 120 -11.37 13.66 -9.36
CA GLY A 120 -12.20 13.48 -10.55
C GLY A 120 -12.29 12.03 -11.03
N TRP A 121 -11.96 11.04 -10.20
CA TRP A 121 -12.05 9.63 -10.57
C TRP A 121 -13.43 9.07 -10.29
N GLU A 122 -13.75 7.98 -10.99
CA GLU A 122 -15.00 7.26 -10.79
C GLU A 122 -15.08 6.75 -9.36
N ARG A 123 -16.27 6.92 -8.80
CA ARG A 123 -16.53 6.55 -7.43
C ARG A 123 -17.08 5.14 -7.40
N PRO A 124 -16.45 4.19 -6.69
CA PRO A 124 -16.97 2.84 -6.61
C PRO A 124 -18.40 2.84 -6.07
N ALA A 125 -19.28 2.00 -6.62
CA ALA A 125 -20.67 1.97 -6.19
C ALA A 125 -20.79 1.69 -4.67
N ARG A 126 -21.80 2.25 -3.99
CA ARG A 126 -21.87 2.18 -2.51
C ARG A 126 -22.61 0.96 -1.96
N SER A 127 -23.40 0.25 -2.77
CA SER A 127 -24.34 -0.77 -2.28
C SER A 127 -24.06 -2.17 -2.84
N GLY A 128 -24.12 -3.18 -1.98
CA GLY A 128 -24.15 -4.59 -2.37
C GLY A 128 -22.79 -5.30 -2.46
N PHE A 129 -21.68 -4.62 -2.16
CA PHE A 129 -20.36 -5.24 -2.26
C PHE A 129 -20.00 -6.14 -1.08
N SER A 130 -19.33 -7.24 -1.41
CA SER A 130 -18.56 -8.05 -0.48
C SER A 130 -17.35 -7.29 0.06
N ASP A 131 -16.80 -7.76 1.18
CA ASP A 131 -15.57 -7.17 1.75
C ASP A 131 -14.38 -7.26 0.81
N PHE A 132 -14.32 -8.30 -0.01
CA PHE A 132 -13.26 -8.45 -1.01
C PHE A 132 -13.38 -7.40 -2.11
N GLU A 133 -14.58 -7.12 -2.60
CA GLU A 133 -14.81 -6.07 -3.59
C GLU A 133 -14.51 -4.68 -3.04
N ALA A 134 -14.93 -4.39 -1.81
CA ALA A 134 -14.56 -3.15 -1.13
C ALA A 134 -13.04 -3.04 -0.98
N PHE A 135 -12.36 -4.14 -0.64
CA PHE A 135 -10.90 -4.20 -0.62
C PHE A 135 -10.29 -3.94 -2.01
N LEU A 136 -10.78 -4.60 -3.05
CA LEU A 136 -10.29 -4.48 -4.41
C LEU A 136 -10.39 -3.05 -4.94
N ALA A 137 -11.55 -2.41 -4.77
CA ALA A 137 -11.75 -1.00 -5.11
C ALA A 137 -10.73 -0.10 -4.40
N THR A 138 -10.59 -0.32 -3.09
CA THR A 138 -9.69 0.51 -2.27
C THR A 138 -8.22 0.30 -2.64
N TRP A 139 -7.82 -0.95 -2.86
CA TRP A 139 -6.48 -1.34 -3.28
C TRP A 139 -6.15 -0.73 -4.64
N LEU A 140 -7.07 -0.78 -5.60
CA LEU A 140 -6.88 -0.26 -6.95
C LEU A 140 -6.65 1.24 -6.92
N LEU A 141 -7.57 1.99 -6.32
CA LEU A 141 -7.51 3.45 -6.28
C LEU A 141 -6.28 3.95 -5.52
N ALA A 142 -5.95 3.30 -4.39
CA ALA A 142 -4.75 3.64 -3.63
C ALA A 142 -3.48 3.38 -4.45
N ASN A 143 -3.34 2.22 -5.09
CA ASN A 143 -2.15 1.93 -5.88
C ASN A 143 -2.05 2.78 -7.14
N LEU A 144 -3.17 3.10 -7.79
CA LEU A 144 -3.18 4.04 -8.92
C LEU A 144 -2.66 5.42 -8.51
N ALA A 145 -3.11 5.93 -7.35
CA ALA A 145 -2.62 7.21 -6.82
C ALA A 145 -1.12 7.19 -6.54
N ALA A 146 -0.63 6.14 -5.88
CA ALA A 146 0.79 5.99 -5.62
C ALA A 146 1.60 5.89 -6.93
N CYS A 147 1.22 5.01 -7.87
CA CYS A 147 1.96 4.82 -9.12
C CYS A 147 2.00 6.09 -9.97
N ARG A 148 0.90 6.88 -10.02
CA ARG A 148 0.90 8.18 -10.69
C ARG A 148 1.87 9.17 -10.04
N SER A 149 1.88 9.25 -8.72
CA SER A 149 2.85 10.10 -8.01
C SER A 149 4.28 9.64 -8.26
N MET A 150 4.57 8.34 -8.15
CA MET A 150 5.89 7.78 -8.45
C MET A 150 6.37 8.11 -9.86
N ARG A 151 5.48 8.09 -10.86
CA ARG A 151 5.80 8.42 -12.25
C ARG A 151 6.09 9.90 -12.45
N ASN A 152 5.37 10.78 -11.76
CA ASN A 152 5.52 12.23 -11.91
C ASN A 152 6.69 12.79 -11.10
N ASP A 153 6.84 12.30 -9.87
CA ASP A 153 7.74 12.87 -8.88
C ASP A 153 9.06 12.08 -8.78
N GLY A 154 9.07 10.86 -9.33
CA GLY A 154 10.21 9.95 -9.32
C GLY A 154 10.28 9.07 -8.07
N GLY A 155 11.17 8.10 -8.09
CA GLY A 155 11.41 7.12 -7.03
C GLY A 155 11.44 5.70 -7.58
N LEU A 156 11.42 4.72 -6.70
CA LEU A 156 11.48 3.31 -7.08
C LEU A 156 10.11 2.65 -6.93
N LEU A 157 9.60 2.09 -8.03
CA LEU A 157 8.36 1.32 -8.08
C LEU A 157 8.70 -0.10 -8.55
N PHE A 158 8.18 -1.11 -7.85
CA PHE A 158 8.25 -2.50 -8.30
C PHE A 158 7.13 -3.34 -7.68
N SER A 159 6.78 -4.42 -8.36
CA SER A 159 5.92 -5.46 -7.79
C SER A 159 6.68 -6.41 -6.86
N TYR A 160 6.02 -6.87 -5.80
CA TYR A 160 6.52 -7.92 -4.93
C TYR A 160 6.82 -9.21 -5.72
N GLU A 161 5.99 -9.50 -6.71
CA GLU A 161 6.17 -10.58 -7.66
C GLU A 161 7.51 -10.44 -8.43
N ARG A 162 7.81 -9.24 -8.94
CA ARG A 162 9.12 -8.96 -9.59
C ARG A 162 10.29 -9.11 -8.63
N LEU A 163 10.18 -8.64 -7.39
CA LEU A 163 11.20 -8.87 -6.36
C LEU A 163 11.50 -10.36 -6.16
N LEU A 164 10.47 -11.21 -6.27
CA LEU A 164 10.63 -12.66 -6.17
C LEU A 164 11.16 -13.29 -7.46
N GLN A 165 10.89 -12.74 -8.65
CA GLN A 165 11.35 -13.32 -9.92
C GLN A 165 12.75 -12.86 -10.29
N ASP A 166 13.00 -11.57 -10.19
CA ASP A 166 14.26 -10.90 -10.52
C ASP A 166 14.68 -9.93 -9.39
N PRO A 167 15.17 -10.49 -8.27
CA PRO A 167 15.65 -9.67 -7.17
C PRO A 167 16.86 -8.79 -7.50
N ALA A 168 17.64 -9.15 -8.52
CA ALA A 168 18.84 -8.41 -8.92
C ALA A 168 18.45 -7.05 -9.51
N SER A 169 17.48 -7.02 -10.45
CA SER A 169 16.96 -5.78 -11.01
C SER A 169 16.38 -4.86 -9.93
N VAL A 170 15.66 -5.40 -8.95
CA VAL A 170 15.14 -4.59 -7.84
C VAL A 170 16.28 -4.04 -6.97
N ALA A 171 17.31 -4.84 -6.71
CA ALA A 171 18.47 -4.39 -5.95
C ALA A 171 19.22 -3.24 -6.67
N ASP A 172 19.32 -3.28 -7.99
CA ASP A 172 19.87 -2.19 -8.80
C ASP A 172 19.04 -0.90 -8.68
N GLY A 173 17.71 -1.02 -8.64
CA GLY A 173 16.82 0.11 -8.34
C GLY A 173 17.13 0.77 -7.00
N PHE A 174 17.33 -0.02 -5.94
CA PHE A 174 17.74 0.50 -4.63
C PHE A 174 19.12 1.19 -4.68
N ARG A 175 20.08 0.62 -5.43
CA ARG A 175 21.40 1.25 -5.63
C ARG A 175 21.30 2.59 -6.34
N GLY A 176 20.37 2.74 -7.30
CA GLY A 176 20.04 4.01 -7.96
C GLY A 176 19.55 5.08 -6.98
N LEU A 177 18.91 4.69 -5.87
CA LEU A 177 18.52 5.57 -4.78
C LEU A 177 19.64 5.83 -3.75
N GLY A 178 20.86 5.34 -4.00
CA GLY A 178 21.98 5.40 -3.06
C GLY A 178 21.89 4.41 -1.90
N LEU A 179 20.93 3.46 -1.93
CA LEU A 179 20.75 2.45 -0.90
C LEU A 179 21.55 1.20 -1.25
N ARG A 180 22.28 0.65 -0.28
CA ARG A 180 23.09 -0.58 -0.46
C ARG A 180 22.66 -1.63 0.54
N PHE A 181 22.45 -2.85 0.07
CA PHE A 181 22.26 -4.00 0.95
C PHE A 181 23.60 -4.38 1.58
N VAL A 182 23.58 -4.72 2.87
CA VAL A 182 24.78 -5.13 3.61
C VAL A 182 25.34 -6.46 3.08
N THR A 183 24.49 -7.28 2.45
CA THR A 183 24.89 -8.54 1.83
C THR A 183 24.15 -8.76 0.52
N ASP A 184 24.85 -9.21 -0.52
CA ASP A 184 24.25 -9.42 -1.85
C ASP A 184 23.34 -10.67 -1.94
N ASN A 185 23.35 -11.53 -0.91
CA ASN A 185 22.62 -12.81 -0.89
C ASN A 185 21.24 -12.76 -0.18
N VAL A 186 20.72 -11.56 0.14
CA VAL A 186 19.45 -11.43 0.90
C VAL A 186 18.24 -11.84 0.05
N LEU A 187 18.30 -11.57 -1.24
CA LEU A 187 17.16 -11.74 -2.13
C LEU A 187 17.43 -12.94 -3.06
N ARG A 188 16.56 -13.94 -3.00
CA ARG A 188 16.66 -15.16 -3.82
C ARG A 188 15.40 -15.30 -4.66
N PRO A 189 15.55 -15.71 -5.94
CA PRO A 189 14.39 -15.88 -6.80
C PRO A 189 13.52 -17.04 -6.33
N VAL A 190 12.21 -16.94 -6.58
CA VAL A 190 11.20 -17.95 -6.31
C VAL A 190 10.49 -18.25 -7.63
N ALA A 191 10.71 -19.46 -8.16
CA ALA A 191 10.28 -19.86 -9.51
C ALA A 191 8.76 -19.84 -9.76
N SER A 192 7.94 -19.80 -8.71
CA SER A 192 6.48 -19.89 -8.80
C SER A 192 5.75 -18.57 -8.52
N ALA A 193 6.44 -17.43 -8.56
CA ALA A 193 5.77 -16.14 -8.39
C ALA A 193 4.95 -15.83 -9.65
N ALA A 194 3.63 -15.71 -9.51
CA ALA A 194 2.75 -15.26 -10.59
C ALA A 194 2.99 -13.77 -10.91
N CYS A 195 2.70 -13.30 -12.12
CA CYS A 195 2.82 -11.89 -12.45
C CYS A 195 1.70 -11.06 -11.80
N LEU A 196 1.99 -9.80 -11.46
CA LEU A 196 1.01 -8.86 -10.92
C LEU A 196 -0.10 -8.53 -11.94
N THR A 197 0.27 -8.32 -13.20
CA THR A 197 -0.67 -7.95 -14.27
C THR A 197 -1.69 -9.06 -14.55
N ASP A 198 -1.25 -10.32 -14.52
CA ASP A 198 -2.15 -11.48 -14.58
C ASP A 198 -3.19 -11.44 -13.44
N GLY A 199 -2.75 -11.07 -12.23
CA GLY A 199 -3.62 -10.90 -11.07
C GLY A 199 -4.66 -9.78 -11.24
N LEU A 200 -4.34 -8.71 -11.95
CA LEU A 200 -5.28 -7.63 -12.27
C LEU A 200 -6.33 -8.08 -13.29
N ALA A 201 -5.90 -8.81 -14.32
CA ALA A 201 -6.76 -9.26 -15.41
C ALA A 201 -7.85 -10.23 -14.93
N ILE A 202 -7.54 -11.11 -13.98
CA ILE A 202 -8.50 -12.08 -13.39
C ILE A 202 -9.71 -11.38 -12.75
N HIS A 203 -9.57 -10.12 -12.34
CA HIS A 203 -10.62 -9.35 -11.69
C HIS A 203 -11.42 -8.46 -12.66
N GLY A 204 -11.23 -8.57 -13.99
CA GLY A 204 -11.94 -7.80 -15.02
C GLY A 204 -13.45 -7.63 -14.77
N PRO A 205 -14.23 -8.71 -14.60
CA PRO A 205 -15.67 -8.61 -14.34
C PRO A 205 -16.03 -7.89 -13.03
N VAL A 206 -15.11 -7.89 -12.06
CA VAL A 206 -15.29 -7.14 -10.81
C VAL A 206 -15.08 -5.66 -11.07
N TRP A 207 -14.05 -5.27 -11.85
CA TRP A 207 -13.82 -3.87 -12.22
C TRP A 207 -15.02 -3.27 -12.94
N GLU A 208 -15.63 -4.01 -13.86
CA GLU A 208 -16.85 -3.62 -14.56
C GLU A 208 -18.02 -3.39 -13.61
N ARG A 209 -18.28 -4.36 -12.72
CA ARG A 209 -19.33 -4.22 -11.72
C ARG A 209 -19.08 -3.05 -10.76
N LEU A 210 -17.82 -2.72 -10.49
CA LEU A 210 -17.42 -1.62 -9.63
C LEU A 210 -17.44 -0.26 -10.34
N GLY A 211 -17.51 -0.23 -11.68
CA GLY A 211 -17.32 0.98 -12.50
C GLY A 211 -15.91 1.54 -12.37
N LEU A 212 -14.89 0.67 -12.39
CA LEU A 212 -13.49 1.01 -12.17
C LEU A 212 -12.55 0.52 -13.30
N GLU A 213 -13.09 0.16 -14.46
CA GLU A 213 -12.34 -0.39 -15.59
C GLU A 213 -11.28 0.60 -16.09
N SER A 214 -11.63 1.89 -16.13
CA SER A 214 -10.72 2.94 -16.61
C SER A 214 -9.50 3.11 -15.68
N GLN A 215 -9.70 3.00 -14.37
CA GLN A 215 -8.64 3.05 -13.36
C GLN A 215 -7.81 1.75 -13.36
N ALA A 216 -8.44 0.60 -13.55
CA ALA A 216 -7.74 -0.68 -13.69
C ALA A 216 -6.83 -0.70 -14.92
N ALA A 217 -7.33 -0.25 -16.08
CA ALA A 217 -6.54 -0.10 -17.30
C ALA A 217 -5.39 0.90 -17.11
N SER A 218 -5.66 2.03 -16.45
CA SER A 218 -4.62 3.03 -16.14
C SER A 218 -3.51 2.47 -15.26
N LEU A 219 -3.86 1.68 -14.23
CA LEU A 219 -2.86 1.04 -13.38
C LEU A 219 -2.06 0.00 -14.17
N HIS A 220 -2.72 -0.84 -14.97
CA HIS A 220 -2.04 -1.82 -15.81
C HIS A 220 -0.98 -1.17 -16.72
N ALA A 221 -1.36 -0.10 -17.43
CA ALA A 221 -0.46 0.62 -18.32
C ALA A 221 0.71 1.31 -17.58
N LEU A 222 0.55 1.65 -16.29
CA LEU A 222 1.65 2.16 -15.46
C LEU A 222 2.63 1.05 -15.11
N LEU A 223 2.12 -0.15 -14.80
CA LEU A 223 2.93 -1.29 -14.38
C LEU A 223 3.65 -1.97 -15.56
N GLU A 224 3.09 -1.94 -16.77
CA GLU A 224 3.76 -2.45 -17.98
C GLU A 224 4.95 -1.59 -18.42
N GLY A 225 5.03 -0.35 -17.93
CA GLY A 225 6.15 0.55 -18.20
C GLY A 225 7.35 0.40 -17.26
N GLU A 226 7.26 -0.48 -16.26
CA GLU A 226 8.34 -0.82 -15.30
C GLU A 226 9.27 -1.90 -15.84
#